data_AF-A0A1J5IIQ4-F1
#
_entry.id   AF-A0A1J5IIQ4-F1
#
_cell.length_a   1.000
_cell.length_b   1.000
_cell.length_c   1.000
_cell.angle_alpha   90.00
_cell.angle_beta   90.00
_cell.angle_gamma   90.00
#
_symmetry.space_group_name_H-M   'P 1'
#
loop_
_entity.id
_entity.type
_entity.pdbx_description
1 polymer ?
#
loop_
_entity_poly.entity_id
_entity_poly.type
_entity_poly.pdbx_seq_one_letter_code
_entity_poly.pdbx_strand_id
1 'polypeptide(L)'
;MIKLMVEILFAPDRERLQTPHAIRTIYDCACGTGGMLTVGKEHIQKTINDQADIYLYGQELNPITYAVCKSDMLIKGEDADKIKGGERDHSQASTLSNDQFASEHFDYCLTNPPFGVDWKKDKDAVEKEAERGYSGRFGAGLPRISDGQYLFLQHLISKMRPESEGGSRIAIVFNGSPLFTGDAGSGESEIRRWILEHDWLEAIIALPHQLFYNTGIHTYLWFLTNRKEAKRKGKVQLIDARNYSEKMSKSLGNKRKMISDANRLTIVDIYQMFTEGEQVKVFPTTEFAYRQIMVERPLRLNFQINVERIARLKEHKTFADDAPSKKKGEAGIKENQEWQALRIAILRELDALDDTLFTNREAFIQVLEDRFAQAKLKIPAPLQKVILSELSERDETADICLDKHGHPEPDSELRDTENVPWGQDICRYFEKEVKPYVPDAWINESIRDHKDGQVGRVGYEIPFTRYFYTYVPPRPLESIESDIEQVENELLELLKAL
;
A
#
# COMPACT_ATOMS: atom_id res chain seq x y z
N MET A 1 21.28 6.71 -14.02
CA MET A 1 19.98 6.05 -13.81
C MET A 1 19.46 5.42 -15.09
N ILE A 2 19.04 6.16 -16.13
CA ILE A 2 18.51 5.55 -17.38
C ILE A 2 19.45 4.50 -17.98
N LYS A 3 20.74 4.81 -18.14
CA LYS A 3 21.75 3.84 -18.62
C LYS A 3 21.82 2.56 -17.78
N LEU A 4 21.77 2.69 -16.45
CA LEU A 4 21.77 1.54 -15.52
C LEU A 4 20.54 0.66 -15.74
N MET A 5 19.37 1.29 -15.81
CA MET A 5 18.10 0.60 -16.01
C MET A 5 18.09 -0.18 -17.33
N VAL A 6 18.58 0.46 -18.41
CA VAL A 6 18.70 -0.13 -19.75
C VAL A 6 19.69 -1.29 -19.77
N GLU A 7 20.89 -1.13 -19.18
CA GLU A 7 21.90 -2.17 -19.11
C GLU A 7 21.38 -3.43 -18.38
N ILE A 8 20.67 -3.26 -17.26
CA ILE A 8 20.10 -4.37 -16.50
C ILE A 8 18.91 -5.01 -17.23
N LEU A 9 18.05 -4.20 -17.85
CA LEU A 9 16.90 -4.70 -18.61
C LEU A 9 17.32 -5.69 -19.69
N PHE A 10 18.43 -5.40 -20.39
CA PHE A 10 18.93 -6.21 -21.51
C PHE A 10 19.97 -7.26 -21.12
N ALA A 11 20.58 -7.20 -19.94
CA ALA A 11 21.68 -8.09 -19.57
C ALA A 11 21.35 -9.58 -19.74
N PRO A 12 20.17 -10.09 -19.29
CA PRO A 12 19.84 -11.51 -19.45
C PRO A 12 19.54 -11.93 -20.89
N ASP A 13 19.21 -10.98 -21.76
CA ASP A 13 18.85 -11.25 -23.16
C ASP A 13 20.00 -10.96 -24.13
N ARG A 14 21.23 -10.82 -23.64
CA ARG A 14 22.40 -10.48 -24.47
C ARG A 14 22.56 -11.41 -25.67
N GLU A 15 22.46 -12.72 -25.46
CA GLU A 15 22.55 -13.72 -26.55
C GLU A 15 21.39 -13.57 -27.56
N ARG A 16 20.17 -13.34 -27.08
CA ARG A 16 18.97 -13.13 -27.92
C ARG A 16 19.04 -11.84 -28.73
N LEU A 17 19.77 -10.85 -28.24
CA LEU A 17 19.99 -9.57 -28.90
C LEU A 17 21.16 -9.61 -29.88
N GLN A 18 22.13 -10.50 -29.70
CA GLN A 18 23.28 -10.69 -30.59
C GLN A 18 22.95 -11.38 -31.91
N THR A 19 21.74 -11.95 -32.06
CA THR A 19 21.32 -12.55 -33.34
C THR A 19 21.30 -11.49 -34.44
N PRO A 20 21.99 -11.70 -35.59
CA PRO A 20 21.99 -10.73 -36.69
C PRO A 20 20.57 -10.37 -37.13
N HIS A 21 20.31 -9.08 -37.38
CA HIS A 21 18.98 -8.56 -37.74
C HIS A 21 17.88 -8.94 -36.73
N ALA A 22 18.22 -9.02 -35.44
CA ALA A 22 17.24 -9.18 -34.38
C ALA A 22 16.25 -8.01 -34.40
N ILE A 23 15.00 -8.31 -34.75
CA ILE A 23 13.88 -7.37 -34.68
C ILE A 23 13.38 -7.33 -33.24
N ARG A 24 13.41 -6.16 -32.59
CA ARG A 24 12.87 -5.97 -31.24
C ARG A 24 12.08 -4.68 -31.10
N THR A 25 11.10 -4.70 -30.22
CA THR A 25 10.31 -3.52 -29.87
C THR A 25 10.60 -3.03 -28.45
N ILE A 26 10.67 -1.71 -28.29
CA ILE A 26 10.83 -1.04 -27.00
C ILE A 26 9.65 -0.10 -26.77
N TYR A 27 8.99 -0.22 -25.63
CA TYR A 27 7.83 0.60 -25.27
C TYR A 27 8.02 1.37 -23.97
N ASP A 28 7.58 2.64 -23.97
CA ASP A 28 7.48 3.50 -22.79
C ASP A 28 6.09 4.13 -22.72
N CYS A 29 5.32 3.76 -21.69
CA CYS A 29 3.93 4.19 -21.53
C CYS A 29 3.78 5.58 -20.91
N ALA A 30 4.87 6.24 -20.53
CA ALA A 30 4.92 7.61 -20.03
C ALA A 30 6.23 8.25 -20.52
N CYS A 31 6.39 8.30 -21.85
CA CYS A 31 7.69 8.43 -22.49
C CYS A 31 8.39 9.77 -22.29
N GLY A 32 7.68 10.79 -21.80
CA GLY A 32 8.22 12.12 -21.66
C GLY A 32 8.77 12.60 -23.00
N THR A 33 10.00 13.10 -23.01
CA THR A 33 10.70 13.54 -24.22
C THR A 33 11.37 12.40 -25.00
N GLY A 34 11.09 11.12 -24.69
CA GLY A 34 11.59 9.96 -25.43
C GLY A 34 13.01 9.49 -25.06
N GLY A 35 13.66 10.12 -24.07
CA GLY A 35 15.06 9.84 -23.75
C GLY A 35 15.34 8.39 -23.30
N MET A 36 14.38 7.75 -22.64
CA MET A 36 14.47 6.34 -22.24
C MET A 36 14.49 5.41 -23.46
N LEU A 37 13.59 5.64 -24.41
CA LEU A 37 13.49 4.88 -25.66
C LEU A 37 14.80 4.96 -26.47
N THR A 38 15.33 6.17 -26.67
CA THR A 38 16.53 6.36 -27.49
C THR A 38 17.77 5.79 -26.81
N VAL A 39 17.92 5.95 -25.49
CA VAL A 39 19.04 5.32 -24.75
C VAL A 39 18.96 3.79 -24.81
N GLY A 40 17.75 3.22 -24.77
CA GLY A 40 17.53 1.78 -24.96
C GLY A 40 18.05 1.29 -26.31
N LYS A 41 17.59 1.90 -27.40
CA LYS A 41 18.04 1.56 -28.77
C LYS A 41 19.55 1.74 -28.94
N GLU A 42 20.10 2.87 -28.50
CA GLU A 42 21.53 3.16 -28.62
C GLU A 42 22.38 2.14 -27.86
N HIS A 43 21.95 1.68 -26.69
CA HIS A 43 22.69 0.65 -25.95
C HIS A 43 22.74 -0.66 -26.72
N ILE A 44 21.62 -1.12 -27.29
CA ILE A 44 21.60 -2.34 -28.10
C ILE A 44 22.54 -2.17 -29.30
N GLN A 45 22.37 -1.09 -30.08
CA GLN A 45 23.11 -0.89 -31.31
C GLN A 45 24.61 -0.64 -31.11
N LYS A 46 25.01 0.06 -30.04
CA LYS A 46 26.42 0.41 -29.81
C LYS A 46 27.18 -0.63 -29.00
N THR A 47 26.50 -1.47 -28.22
CA THR A 47 27.16 -2.34 -27.22
C THR A 47 26.85 -3.84 -27.40
N ILE A 48 25.75 -4.19 -28.08
CA ILE A 48 25.30 -5.58 -28.19
C ILE A 48 25.28 -6.06 -29.65
N ASN A 49 24.57 -5.34 -30.53
CA ASN A 49 24.36 -5.72 -31.92
C ASN A 49 24.03 -4.49 -32.78
N ASP A 50 24.98 -4.06 -33.61
CA ASP A 50 24.86 -2.91 -34.49
C ASP A 50 23.94 -3.16 -35.70
N GLN A 51 23.60 -4.41 -35.99
CA GLN A 51 22.68 -4.82 -37.05
C GLN A 51 21.24 -5.05 -36.54
N ALA A 52 20.94 -4.75 -35.28
CA ALA A 52 19.60 -4.97 -34.73
C ALA A 52 18.60 -3.90 -35.19
N ASP A 53 17.41 -4.36 -35.59
CA ASP A 53 16.29 -3.52 -35.99
C ASP A 53 15.39 -3.26 -34.76
N ILE A 54 15.54 -2.07 -34.19
CA ILE A 54 14.86 -1.68 -32.96
C ILE A 54 13.78 -0.64 -33.26
N TYR A 55 12.54 -0.99 -32.94
CA TYR A 55 11.38 -0.12 -33.11
C TYR A 55 10.93 0.46 -31.78
N LEU A 56 10.76 1.78 -31.73
CA LEU A 56 10.43 2.53 -30.53
C LEU A 56 8.95 2.89 -30.52
N TYR A 57 8.30 2.68 -29.38
CA TYR A 57 6.88 2.98 -29.16
C TYR A 57 6.76 3.81 -27.87
N GLY A 58 5.96 4.88 -27.92
CA GLY A 58 5.83 5.80 -26.79
C GLY A 58 4.42 6.34 -26.64
N GLN A 59 3.97 6.52 -25.41
CA GLN A 59 2.77 7.29 -25.10
C GLN A 59 3.11 8.40 -24.10
N GLU A 60 2.61 9.61 -24.36
CA GLU A 60 2.80 10.77 -23.49
C GLU A 60 1.48 11.53 -23.29
N LEU A 61 1.21 11.95 -22.06
CA LEU A 61 0.01 12.69 -21.68
C LEU A 61 0.10 14.16 -22.09
N ASN A 62 1.23 14.81 -21.83
CA ASN A 62 1.38 16.25 -22.01
C ASN A 62 1.60 16.60 -23.50
N PRO A 63 0.75 17.47 -24.10
CA PRO A 63 0.85 17.82 -25.52
C PRO A 63 2.19 18.40 -25.96
N ILE A 64 2.84 19.22 -25.11
CA ILE A 64 4.11 19.86 -25.43
C ILE A 64 5.23 18.83 -25.35
N THR A 65 5.28 18.05 -24.28
CA THR A 65 6.27 17.00 -24.10
C THR A 65 6.16 15.92 -25.18
N TYR A 66 4.93 15.56 -25.56
CA TYR A 66 4.65 14.70 -26.71
C TYR A 66 5.23 15.27 -28.01
N ALA A 67 4.97 16.55 -28.32
CA ALA A 67 5.49 17.18 -29.53
C ALA A 67 7.04 17.22 -29.56
N VAL A 68 7.67 17.45 -28.41
CA VAL A 68 9.14 17.39 -28.26
C VAL A 68 9.64 15.97 -28.54
N CYS A 69 9.02 14.95 -27.94
CA CYS A 69 9.35 13.55 -28.18
C CYS A 69 9.22 13.18 -29.66
N LYS A 70 8.08 13.52 -30.28
CA LYS A 70 7.82 13.24 -31.70
C LYS A 70 8.84 13.93 -32.61
N SER A 71 9.22 15.17 -32.30
CA SER A 71 10.25 15.91 -33.05
C SER A 71 11.64 15.27 -32.91
N ASP A 72 12.01 14.84 -31.70
CA ASP A 72 13.29 14.15 -31.44
C ASP A 72 13.37 12.81 -32.19
N MET A 73 12.28 12.04 -32.22
CA MET A 73 12.17 10.80 -33.01
C MET A 73 12.37 11.05 -34.51
N LEU A 74 11.69 12.07 -35.07
CA LEU A 74 11.87 12.46 -36.48
C LEU A 74 13.32 12.82 -36.81
N ILE A 75 13.97 13.63 -35.96
CA ILE A 75 15.36 14.08 -36.18
C ILE A 75 16.33 12.88 -36.17
N LYS A 76 16.04 11.87 -35.34
CA LYS A 76 16.84 10.64 -35.24
C LYS A 76 16.52 9.59 -36.29
N GLY A 77 15.57 9.88 -37.21
CA GLY A 77 15.16 8.95 -38.27
C GLY A 77 14.28 7.80 -37.77
N GLU A 78 13.65 7.95 -36.60
CA GLU A 78 12.69 6.99 -36.05
C GLU A 78 11.28 7.23 -36.59
N ASP A 79 10.44 6.21 -36.47
CA ASP A 79 9.03 6.31 -36.84
C ASP A 79 8.23 7.07 -35.77
N ALA A 80 8.01 8.35 -36.04
CA ALA A 80 7.34 9.29 -35.15
C ALA A 80 5.84 9.03 -34.98
N ASP A 81 5.22 8.20 -35.83
CA ASP A 81 3.81 7.81 -35.69
C ASP A 81 3.61 6.70 -34.64
N LYS A 82 4.71 6.10 -34.18
CA LYS A 82 4.75 5.22 -33.01
C LYS A 82 4.87 5.98 -31.69
N ILE A 83 4.89 7.31 -31.73
CA ILE A 83 4.68 8.16 -30.56
C ILE A 83 3.22 8.65 -30.60
N LYS A 84 2.43 8.28 -29.60
CA LYS A 84 0.98 8.58 -29.52
C LYS A 84 0.62 9.31 -28.22
N GLY A 85 -0.62 9.80 -28.14
CA GLY A 85 -1.10 10.62 -27.03
C GLY A 85 -1.00 12.11 -27.34
N GLY A 86 -0.70 12.93 -26.33
CA GLY A 86 -0.51 14.38 -26.49
C GLY A 86 -1.77 15.16 -26.85
N GLU A 87 -2.95 14.54 -26.78
CA GLU A 87 -4.24 15.21 -26.94
C GLU A 87 -4.49 16.19 -25.80
N ARG A 88 -5.25 17.26 -26.08
CA ARG A 88 -5.62 18.23 -25.05
C ARG A 88 -6.58 17.65 -24.01
N ASP A 89 -7.41 16.70 -24.43
CA ASP A 89 -8.31 15.97 -23.54
C ASP A 89 -7.54 14.86 -22.82
N HIS A 90 -7.49 14.94 -21.49
CA HIS A 90 -6.86 13.94 -20.62
C HIS A 90 -7.36 12.53 -20.91
N SER A 91 -8.66 12.36 -21.11
CA SER A 91 -9.27 11.04 -21.34
C SER A 91 -8.80 10.39 -22.64
N GLN A 92 -8.38 11.19 -23.62
CA GLN A 92 -7.90 10.72 -24.92
C GLN A 92 -6.37 10.51 -24.92
N ALA A 93 -5.63 11.27 -24.13
CA ALA A 93 -4.17 11.21 -24.07
C ALA A 93 -3.62 10.23 -23.02
N SER A 94 -4.32 10.08 -21.89
CA SER A 94 -3.84 9.32 -20.74
C SER A 94 -3.69 7.84 -21.06
N THR A 95 -2.53 7.29 -20.72
CA THR A 95 -2.26 5.85 -20.77
C THR A 95 -3.26 5.05 -19.96
N LEU A 96 -3.75 5.57 -18.83
CA LEU A 96 -4.67 4.85 -17.96
C LEU A 96 -6.09 4.84 -18.53
N SER A 97 -6.57 5.97 -19.06
CA SER A 97 -7.91 6.08 -19.65
C SER A 97 -8.01 5.53 -21.07
N ASN A 98 -6.98 5.72 -21.88
CA ASN A 98 -6.98 5.41 -23.31
C ASN A 98 -5.63 4.85 -23.75
N ASP A 99 -5.56 3.53 -23.80
CA ASP A 99 -4.41 2.79 -24.29
C ASP A 99 -4.25 2.94 -25.80
N GLN A 100 -3.27 3.74 -26.23
CA GLN A 100 -3.01 4.02 -27.64
C GLN A 100 -2.41 2.84 -28.42
N PHE A 101 -2.07 1.76 -27.70
CA PHE A 101 -1.44 0.55 -28.22
C PHE A 101 -2.16 -0.70 -27.72
N ALA A 102 -3.48 -0.65 -27.55
CA ALA A 102 -4.29 -1.71 -26.92
C ALA A 102 -3.99 -3.14 -27.44
N SER A 103 -3.78 -3.30 -28.75
CA SER A 103 -3.55 -4.61 -29.40
C SER A 103 -2.07 -4.98 -29.58
N GLU A 104 -1.14 -4.17 -29.08
CA GLU A 104 0.30 -4.35 -29.26
C GLU A 104 0.93 -4.96 -28.00
N HIS A 105 1.94 -5.79 -28.21
CA HIS A 105 2.79 -6.36 -27.17
C HIS A 105 4.27 -6.14 -27.51
N PHE A 106 5.11 -5.97 -26.50
CA PHE A 106 6.48 -5.49 -26.70
C PHE A 106 7.53 -6.42 -26.11
N ASP A 107 8.71 -6.52 -26.74
CA ASP A 107 9.82 -7.32 -26.19
C ASP A 107 10.35 -6.72 -24.88
N TYR A 108 10.44 -5.39 -24.85
CA TYR A 108 10.98 -4.64 -23.73
C TYR A 108 10.09 -3.45 -23.42
N CYS A 109 9.74 -3.31 -22.14
CA CYS A 109 9.07 -2.12 -21.64
C CYS A 109 9.97 -1.41 -20.66
N LEU A 110 10.11 -0.09 -20.76
CA LEU A 110 10.72 0.71 -19.71
C LEU A 110 9.99 2.02 -19.51
N THR A 111 9.84 2.45 -18.26
CA THR A 111 9.18 3.73 -18.00
C THR A 111 9.57 4.31 -16.64
N ASN A 112 9.48 5.64 -16.54
CA ASN A 112 9.55 6.39 -15.29
C ASN A 112 8.25 7.18 -15.15
N PRO A 113 7.19 6.54 -14.63
CA PRO A 113 5.88 7.16 -14.54
C PRO A 113 5.88 8.23 -13.45
N PRO A 114 4.88 9.13 -13.44
CA PRO A 114 4.74 10.10 -12.36
C PRO A 114 4.54 9.41 -11.00
N PHE A 115 5.30 9.83 -9.98
CA PHE A 115 5.26 9.22 -8.66
C PHE A 115 4.11 9.77 -7.82
N GLY A 116 3.31 8.88 -7.22
CA GLY A 116 2.29 9.24 -6.23
C GLY A 116 1.27 10.28 -6.72
N VAL A 117 0.99 10.28 -8.03
CA VAL A 117 -0.02 11.16 -8.62
C VAL A 117 -1.39 10.52 -8.49
N ASP A 118 -2.38 11.36 -8.17
CA ASP A 118 -3.77 10.93 -8.13
C ASP A 118 -4.27 10.55 -9.53
N TRP A 119 -5.03 9.47 -9.63
CA TRP A 119 -5.63 9.00 -10.88
C TRP A 119 -7.12 9.31 -10.94
N LYS A 120 -7.59 10.35 -10.24
CA LYS A 120 -9.01 10.70 -10.16
C LYS A 120 -9.61 11.00 -11.53
N LYS A 121 -8.83 11.59 -12.44
CA LYS A 121 -9.26 11.87 -13.82
C LYS A 121 -9.40 10.62 -14.69
N ASP A 122 -8.73 9.54 -14.32
CA ASP A 122 -8.77 8.25 -15.01
C ASP A 122 -9.75 7.26 -14.36
N LYS A 123 -10.36 7.67 -13.24
CA LYS A 123 -11.10 6.79 -12.34
C LYS A 123 -12.16 5.94 -13.06
N ASP A 124 -13.06 6.60 -13.77
CA ASP A 124 -14.22 5.93 -14.38
C ASP A 124 -13.78 4.93 -15.46
N ALA A 125 -12.75 5.25 -16.24
CA ALA A 125 -12.22 4.36 -17.28
C ALA A 125 -11.52 3.14 -16.65
N VAL A 126 -10.70 3.38 -15.62
CA VAL A 126 -9.97 2.34 -14.89
C VAL A 126 -10.92 1.40 -14.15
N GLU A 127 -11.92 1.91 -13.43
CA GLU A 127 -12.92 1.10 -12.70
C GLU A 127 -13.74 0.25 -13.68
N LYS A 128 -14.22 0.84 -14.77
CA LYS A 128 -14.95 0.11 -15.82
C LYS A 128 -14.12 -1.00 -16.45
N GLU A 129 -12.82 -0.79 -16.66
CA GLU A 129 -11.95 -1.83 -17.19
C GLU A 129 -11.64 -2.91 -16.15
N ALA A 130 -11.48 -2.54 -14.88
CA ALA A 130 -11.26 -3.48 -13.78
C ALA A 130 -12.42 -4.46 -13.57
N GLU A 131 -13.67 -4.04 -13.86
CA GLU A 131 -14.85 -4.93 -13.86
C GLU A 131 -14.71 -6.13 -14.82
N ARG A 132 -13.82 -6.04 -15.82
CA ARG A 132 -13.51 -7.13 -16.75
C ARG A 132 -12.52 -8.15 -16.18
N GLY A 133 -12.07 -7.97 -14.93
CA GLY A 133 -11.04 -8.78 -14.30
C GLY A 133 -9.76 -8.84 -15.14
N TYR A 134 -9.15 -10.02 -15.22
CA TYR A 134 -7.91 -10.24 -16.01
C TYR A 134 -8.12 -10.21 -17.53
N SER A 135 -9.35 -9.97 -18.02
CA SER A 135 -9.60 -9.67 -19.45
C SER A 135 -9.39 -8.19 -19.79
N GLY A 136 -9.12 -7.36 -18.78
CA GLY A 136 -8.63 -5.99 -18.90
C GLY A 136 -7.29 -5.81 -18.17
N ARG A 137 -6.76 -4.58 -18.16
CA ARG A 137 -5.45 -4.27 -17.59
C ARG A 137 -5.40 -4.32 -16.07
N PHE A 138 -6.49 -3.96 -15.40
CA PHE A 138 -6.51 -3.68 -13.95
C PHE A 138 -7.17 -4.78 -13.11
N GLY A 139 -7.07 -6.03 -13.58
CA GLY A 139 -7.74 -7.19 -12.95
C GLY A 139 -7.18 -7.62 -11.61
N ALA A 140 -5.97 -7.19 -11.23
CA ALA A 140 -5.35 -7.57 -9.96
C ALA A 140 -5.79 -6.71 -8.76
N GLY A 141 -6.57 -5.66 -9.01
CA GLY A 141 -7.03 -4.71 -8.00
C GLY A 141 -6.66 -3.28 -8.36
N LEU A 142 -7.25 -2.34 -7.62
CA LEU A 142 -7.07 -0.91 -7.80
C LEU A 142 -6.38 -0.30 -6.57
N PRO A 143 -5.25 0.41 -6.73
CA PRO A 143 -4.64 1.13 -5.61
C PRO A 143 -5.53 2.28 -5.17
N ARG A 144 -5.23 2.91 -4.02
CA ARG A 144 -5.90 4.15 -3.61
C ARG A 144 -5.86 5.22 -4.71
N ILE A 145 -6.90 6.06 -4.77
CA ILE A 145 -7.02 7.14 -5.78
C ILE A 145 -5.81 8.08 -5.81
N SER A 146 -5.16 8.29 -4.66
CA SER A 146 -4.01 9.18 -4.52
C SER A 146 -2.67 8.60 -5.02
N ASP A 147 -2.62 7.35 -5.47
CA ASP A 147 -1.37 6.73 -5.94
C ASP A 147 -1.62 5.77 -7.13
N GLY A 148 -1.45 6.28 -8.35
CA GLY A 148 -1.65 5.51 -9.59
C GLY A 148 -0.47 4.63 -10.04
N GLN A 149 0.62 4.55 -9.27
CA GLN A 149 1.87 3.88 -9.72
C GLN A 149 1.65 2.41 -10.14
N TYR A 150 0.83 1.67 -9.38
CA TYR A 150 0.53 0.29 -9.72
C TYR A 150 -0.32 0.13 -10.99
N LEU A 151 -1.11 1.14 -11.37
CA LEU A 151 -1.87 1.09 -12.62
C LEU A 151 -0.93 1.13 -13.83
N PHE A 152 0.13 1.93 -13.79
CA PHE A 152 1.15 1.91 -14.84
C PHE A 152 1.87 0.56 -14.92
N LEU A 153 2.18 -0.08 -13.78
CA LEU A 153 2.79 -1.41 -13.80
C LEU A 153 1.85 -2.48 -14.36
N GLN A 154 0.58 -2.49 -13.94
CA GLN A 154 -0.44 -3.38 -14.49
C GLN A 154 -0.60 -3.16 -16.01
N HIS A 155 -0.57 -1.90 -16.47
CA HIS A 155 -0.55 -1.58 -17.90
C HIS A 155 0.67 -2.19 -18.60
N LEU A 156 1.90 -2.02 -18.09
CA LEU A 156 3.08 -2.65 -18.69
C LEU A 156 3.01 -4.18 -18.72
N ILE A 157 2.49 -4.80 -17.66
CA ILE A 157 2.30 -6.26 -17.58
C ILE A 157 1.33 -6.73 -18.67
N SER A 158 0.26 -5.97 -18.94
CA SER A 158 -0.68 -6.27 -20.05
C SER A 158 -0.02 -6.22 -21.43
N LYS A 159 1.10 -5.49 -21.57
CA LYS A 159 1.88 -5.37 -22.81
C LYS A 159 2.94 -6.44 -22.99
N MET A 160 3.07 -7.37 -22.03
CA MET A 160 4.00 -8.48 -22.21
C MET A 160 3.52 -9.41 -23.31
N ARG A 161 4.45 -9.87 -24.14
CA ARG A 161 4.26 -10.95 -25.08
C ARG A 161 4.13 -12.27 -24.31
N PRO A 162 3.35 -13.24 -24.79
CA PRO A 162 3.33 -14.59 -24.21
C PRO A 162 4.75 -15.20 -24.15
N GLU A 163 5.05 -15.99 -23.11
CA GLU A 163 6.35 -16.68 -22.98
C GLU A 163 6.64 -17.57 -24.20
N SER A 164 5.61 -18.24 -24.74
CA SER A 164 5.69 -19.08 -25.95
C SER A 164 6.13 -18.32 -27.21
N GLU A 165 5.91 -17.01 -27.27
CA GLU A 165 6.32 -16.15 -28.38
C GLU A 165 7.66 -15.46 -28.11
N GLY A 166 8.29 -15.81 -26.99
CA GLY A 166 9.56 -15.29 -26.56
C GLY A 166 9.49 -14.49 -25.29
N GLY A 167 8.32 -14.06 -24.79
CA GLY A 167 8.15 -13.30 -23.54
C GLY A 167 8.58 -11.83 -23.61
N SER A 168 8.61 -11.17 -22.45
CA SER A 168 8.99 -9.76 -22.30
C SER A 168 9.80 -9.49 -21.04
N ARG A 169 10.46 -8.33 -21.00
CA ARG A 169 11.08 -7.77 -19.80
C ARG A 169 10.61 -6.34 -19.57
N ILE A 170 10.39 -5.97 -18.32
CA ILE A 170 9.90 -4.66 -17.90
C ILE A 170 10.92 -4.05 -16.93
N ALA A 171 11.23 -2.77 -17.09
CA ALA A 171 11.91 -1.96 -16.08
C ALA A 171 11.07 -0.73 -15.73
N ILE A 172 10.70 -0.57 -14.46
CA ILE A 172 9.89 0.55 -14.00
C ILE A 172 10.56 1.24 -12.82
N VAL A 173 10.48 2.57 -12.79
CA VAL A 173 10.95 3.37 -11.65
C VAL A 173 9.80 3.62 -10.68
N PHE A 174 10.04 3.40 -9.39
CA PHE A 174 9.10 3.71 -8.32
C PHE A 174 9.73 4.55 -7.21
N ASN A 175 8.88 5.20 -6.42
CA ASN A 175 9.24 5.60 -5.06
C ASN A 175 9.12 4.40 -4.09
N GLY A 176 9.17 4.66 -2.77
CA GLY A 176 9.03 3.59 -1.77
C GLY A 176 7.62 3.01 -1.61
N SER A 177 6.56 3.71 -2.05
CA SER A 177 5.16 3.35 -1.76
C SER A 177 4.78 1.94 -2.25
N PRO A 178 5.15 1.52 -3.49
CA PRO A 178 4.82 0.18 -3.96
C PRO A 178 5.34 -0.95 -3.06
N LEU A 179 6.45 -0.76 -2.35
CA LEU A 179 7.05 -1.82 -1.52
C LEU A 179 6.15 -2.28 -0.37
N PHE A 180 5.36 -1.39 0.24
CA PHE A 180 4.68 -1.69 1.50
C PHE A 180 3.28 -1.11 1.68
N THR A 181 2.84 -0.16 0.84
CA THR A 181 1.50 0.41 0.99
C THR A 181 0.41 -0.66 0.85
N GLY A 182 -0.60 -0.62 1.72
CA GLY A 182 -1.82 -1.40 1.60
C GLY A 182 -1.78 -2.71 2.37
N ASP A 183 -2.79 -2.90 3.22
CA ASP A 183 -2.96 -4.08 4.07
C ASP A 183 -3.41 -5.30 3.27
N ALA A 184 -3.44 -6.48 3.91
CA ALA A 184 -3.90 -7.71 3.29
C ALA A 184 -5.32 -7.56 2.72
N GLY A 185 -5.50 -7.91 1.44
CA GLY A 185 -6.76 -7.73 0.71
C GLY A 185 -7.01 -6.31 0.16
N SER A 186 -6.13 -5.34 0.41
CA SER A 186 -6.16 -4.06 -0.31
C SER A 186 -5.70 -4.23 -1.76
N GLY A 187 -6.06 -3.31 -2.65
CA GLY A 187 -5.65 -3.38 -4.05
C GLY A 187 -4.14 -3.38 -4.25
N GLU A 188 -3.37 -2.57 -3.51
CA GLU A 188 -1.91 -2.59 -3.59
C GLU A 188 -1.31 -3.94 -3.19
N SER A 189 -1.84 -4.55 -2.12
CA SER A 189 -1.40 -5.85 -1.63
C SER A 189 -1.76 -6.98 -2.61
N GLU A 190 -2.96 -6.94 -3.20
CA GLU A 190 -3.40 -7.92 -4.20
C GLU A 190 -2.63 -7.79 -5.53
N ILE A 191 -2.24 -6.57 -5.93
CA ILE A 191 -1.37 -6.37 -7.09
C ILE A 191 0.02 -6.96 -6.82
N ARG A 192 0.61 -6.74 -5.63
CA ARG A 192 1.88 -7.39 -5.24
C ARG A 192 1.76 -8.90 -5.21
N ARG A 193 0.70 -9.42 -4.57
CA ARG A 193 0.38 -10.85 -4.51
C ARG A 193 0.33 -11.44 -5.91
N TRP A 194 -0.40 -10.80 -6.82
CA TRP A 194 -0.51 -11.23 -8.21
C TRP A 194 0.84 -11.32 -8.90
N ILE A 195 1.66 -10.27 -8.79
CA ILE A 195 3.00 -10.22 -9.42
C ILE A 195 3.93 -11.31 -8.87
N LEU A 196 3.91 -11.53 -7.55
CA LEU A 196 4.80 -12.49 -6.87
C LEU A 196 4.35 -13.94 -7.05
N GLU A 197 3.04 -14.22 -7.02
CA GLU A 197 2.46 -15.54 -7.29
C GLU A 197 2.69 -15.98 -8.75
N HIS A 198 2.73 -15.04 -9.69
CA HIS A 198 3.08 -15.32 -11.10
C HIS A 198 4.59 -15.39 -11.34
N ASP A 199 5.42 -15.22 -10.31
CA ASP A 199 6.88 -15.22 -10.39
C ASP A 199 7.44 -14.20 -11.40
N TRP A 200 6.79 -13.04 -11.55
CA TRP A 200 7.23 -12.03 -12.53
C TRP A 200 8.29 -11.08 -11.99
N LEU A 201 8.22 -10.72 -10.70
CA LEU A 201 9.20 -9.80 -10.10
C LEU A 201 10.57 -10.47 -9.99
N GLU A 202 11.55 -9.99 -10.74
CA GLU A 202 12.88 -10.60 -10.83
C GLU A 202 13.90 -9.91 -9.91
N ALA A 203 13.90 -8.57 -9.90
CA ALA A 203 14.81 -7.81 -9.07
C ALA A 203 14.23 -6.44 -8.66
N ILE A 204 14.64 -5.96 -7.48
CA ILE A 204 14.43 -4.58 -7.03
C ILE A 204 15.79 -3.98 -6.65
N ILE A 205 16.08 -2.79 -7.16
CA ILE A 205 17.33 -2.07 -6.87
C ILE A 205 16.99 -0.75 -6.19
N ALA A 206 17.41 -0.59 -4.93
CA ALA A 206 17.29 0.67 -4.21
C ALA A 206 18.38 1.64 -4.65
N LEU A 207 17.99 2.78 -5.21
CA LEU A 207 18.93 3.77 -5.73
C LEU A 207 19.33 4.82 -4.67
N PRO A 208 20.48 5.49 -4.88
CA PRO A 208 20.85 6.67 -4.12
C PRO A 208 19.73 7.72 -4.10
N HIS A 209 19.59 8.44 -2.99
CA HIS A 209 18.71 9.61 -2.92
C HIS A 209 19.27 10.76 -3.78
N GLN A 210 18.45 11.79 -4.04
CA GLN A 210 18.86 13.01 -4.77
C GLN A 210 19.44 12.76 -6.19
N LEU A 211 18.93 11.72 -6.88
CA LEU A 211 19.24 11.46 -8.30
C LEU A 211 18.33 12.21 -9.28
N PHE A 212 17.19 12.71 -8.82
CA PHE A 212 16.19 13.40 -9.62
C PHE A 212 16.18 14.90 -9.29
N TYR A 213 15.92 15.74 -10.29
CA TYR A 213 15.92 17.19 -10.12
C TYR A 213 14.66 17.69 -9.38
N ASN A 214 13.54 16.97 -9.50
CA ASN A 214 12.28 17.32 -8.86
C ASN A 214 12.15 16.80 -7.42
N THR A 215 12.93 15.79 -7.02
CA THR A 215 12.75 15.14 -5.71
C THR A 215 14.05 14.59 -5.13
N GLY A 216 14.18 14.69 -3.80
CA GLY A 216 15.29 14.15 -3.03
C GLY A 216 15.06 12.73 -2.50
N ILE A 217 13.92 12.10 -2.79
CA ILE A 217 13.55 10.78 -2.24
C ILE A 217 14.45 9.64 -2.75
N HIS A 218 14.44 8.52 -2.03
CA HIS A 218 14.89 7.25 -2.55
C HIS A 218 13.94 6.74 -3.63
N THR A 219 14.52 6.16 -4.67
CA THR A 219 13.78 5.55 -5.79
C THR A 219 14.26 4.13 -5.98
N TYR A 220 13.42 3.31 -6.59
CA TYR A 220 13.64 1.89 -6.77
C TYR A 220 13.45 1.56 -8.25
N LEU A 221 14.35 0.75 -8.81
CA LEU A 221 14.13 0.13 -10.11
C LEU A 221 13.56 -1.26 -9.88
N TRP A 222 12.39 -1.53 -10.43
CA TRP A 222 11.79 -2.85 -10.44
C TRP A 222 11.98 -3.47 -11.82
N PHE A 223 12.43 -4.72 -11.84
CA PHE A 223 12.59 -5.52 -13.04
C PHE A 223 11.64 -6.69 -12.98
N LEU A 224 10.79 -6.81 -13.99
CA LEU A 224 9.84 -7.92 -14.13
C LEU A 224 10.07 -8.65 -15.44
N THR A 225 9.78 -9.94 -15.46
CA THR A 225 9.78 -10.74 -16.68
C THR A 225 8.88 -11.96 -16.53
N ASN A 226 8.22 -12.36 -17.61
CA ASN A 226 7.52 -13.65 -17.69
C ASN A 226 8.40 -14.77 -18.28
N ARG A 227 9.71 -14.53 -18.41
CA ARG A 227 10.70 -15.47 -18.97
C ARG A 227 11.97 -15.56 -18.12
N LYS A 228 11.82 -15.70 -16.79
CA LYS A 228 12.96 -15.78 -15.86
C LYS A 228 13.94 -16.90 -16.25
N GLU A 229 15.24 -16.60 -16.13
CA GLU A 229 16.29 -17.62 -16.20
C GLU A 229 16.06 -18.73 -15.18
N ALA A 230 16.44 -19.97 -15.48
CA ALA A 230 16.20 -21.13 -14.61
C ALA A 230 16.69 -20.92 -13.16
N LYS A 231 17.85 -20.29 -12.98
CA LYS A 231 18.43 -20.01 -11.65
C LYS A 231 17.62 -18.99 -10.82
N ARG A 232 16.79 -18.16 -11.47
CA ARG A 232 15.99 -17.06 -10.87
C ARG A 232 14.52 -17.44 -10.64
N LYS A 233 14.04 -18.57 -11.16
CA LYS A 233 12.65 -19.01 -10.98
C LYS A 233 12.30 -19.15 -9.48
N GLY A 234 11.15 -18.62 -9.10
CA GLY A 234 10.63 -18.57 -7.73
C GLY A 234 11.40 -17.62 -6.81
N LYS A 235 12.28 -16.75 -7.33
CA LYS A 235 13.16 -15.89 -6.53
C LYS A 235 13.09 -14.43 -6.95
N VAL A 236 13.37 -13.55 -5.98
CA VAL A 236 13.51 -12.10 -6.16
C VAL A 236 14.88 -11.66 -5.63
N GLN A 237 15.63 -10.91 -6.44
CA GLN A 237 16.90 -10.31 -6.03
C GLN A 237 16.67 -8.88 -5.53
N LEU A 238 17.03 -8.60 -4.27
CA LEU A 238 17.07 -7.25 -3.73
C LEU A 238 18.51 -6.74 -3.77
N ILE A 239 18.74 -5.55 -4.32
CA ILE A 239 20.07 -4.93 -4.43
C ILE A 239 20.04 -3.55 -3.79
N ASP A 240 20.81 -3.36 -2.72
CA ASP A 240 20.98 -2.05 -2.09
C ASP A 240 22.10 -1.25 -2.75
N ALA A 241 21.71 -0.42 -3.73
CA ALA A 241 22.62 0.46 -4.43
C ALA A 241 22.68 1.88 -3.85
N ARG A 242 22.12 2.14 -2.65
CA ARG A 242 21.99 3.51 -2.09
C ARG A 242 23.32 4.26 -1.91
N ASN A 243 24.41 3.51 -1.75
CA ASN A 243 25.76 4.06 -1.56
C ASN A 243 26.58 4.19 -2.87
N TYR A 244 26.04 3.74 -4.02
CA TYR A 244 26.75 3.75 -5.30
C TYR A 244 26.53 5.09 -6.04
N SER A 245 27.06 6.17 -5.46
CA SER A 245 26.92 7.52 -6.01
C SER A 245 28.13 8.40 -5.77
N GLU A 246 28.29 9.39 -6.64
CA GLU A 246 29.22 10.49 -6.51
C GLU A 246 28.45 11.80 -6.38
N LYS A 247 29.04 12.77 -5.66
CA LYS A 247 28.48 14.13 -5.56
C LYS A 247 28.67 14.85 -6.89
N MET A 248 27.63 15.55 -7.33
CA MET A 248 27.73 16.41 -8.52
C MET A 248 28.48 17.70 -8.18
N SER A 249 29.29 18.17 -9.13
CA SER A 249 30.00 19.45 -9.01
C SER A 249 29.05 20.65 -8.93
N LYS A 250 27.90 20.58 -9.62
CA LYS A 250 26.81 21.57 -9.56
C LYS A 250 25.49 20.85 -9.34
N SER A 251 24.73 21.28 -8.34
CA SER A 251 23.39 20.76 -8.09
C SER A 251 22.40 21.27 -9.14
N LEU A 252 21.39 20.46 -9.47
CA LEU A 252 20.28 20.83 -10.36
C LEU A 252 18.96 20.57 -9.64
N GLY A 253 18.36 21.62 -9.07
CA GLY A 253 17.20 21.46 -8.17
C GLY A 253 17.57 20.56 -6.98
N ASN A 254 16.79 19.50 -6.77
CA ASN A 254 17.04 18.47 -5.76
C ASN A 254 18.14 17.47 -6.14
N LYS A 255 18.60 17.47 -7.41
CA LYS A 255 19.62 16.54 -7.87
C LYS A 255 20.99 16.99 -7.40
N ARG A 256 21.61 16.17 -6.54
CA ARG A 256 22.96 16.42 -6.00
C ARG A 256 23.92 15.26 -6.19
N LYS A 257 23.40 14.10 -6.58
CA LYS A 257 24.17 12.87 -6.78
C LYS A 257 24.05 12.38 -8.21
N MET A 258 25.06 11.66 -8.65
CA MET A 258 25.07 10.92 -9.90
C MET A 258 25.62 9.51 -9.68
N ILE A 259 25.17 8.57 -10.51
CA ILE A 259 25.76 7.23 -10.60
C ILE A 259 26.81 7.32 -11.70
N SER A 260 28.09 7.21 -11.33
CA SER A 260 29.20 7.19 -12.29
C SER A 260 29.23 5.90 -13.10
N ASP A 261 30.03 5.86 -14.16
CA ASP A 261 30.16 4.69 -15.02
C ASP A 261 30.69 3.47 -14.27
N ALA A 262 31.68 3.66 -13.38
CA ALA A 262 32.22 2.59 -12.54
C ALA A 262 31.17 2.03 -11.56
N ASN A 263 30.44 2.92 -10.87
CA ASN A 263 29.35 2.52 -9.98
C ASN A 263 28.24 1.79 -10.75
N ARG A 264 27.89 2.27 -11.95
CA ARG A 264 26.90 1.62 -12.81
C ARG A 264 27.30 0.20 -13.17
N LEU A 265 28.51 0.01 -13.71
CA LEU A 265 29.01 -1.31 -14.10
C LEU A 265 29.05 -2.26 -12.90
N THR A 266 29.45 -1.76 -11.73
CA THR A 266 29.44 -2.56 -10.50
C THR A 266 28.03 -3.05 -10.15
N ILE A 267 27.01 -2.19 -10.24
CA ILE A 267 25.61 -2.61 -9.99
C ILE A 267 25.14 -3.64 -11.02
N VAL A 268 25.52 -3.48 -12.29
CA VAL A 268 25.19 -4.44 -13.37
C VAL A 268 25.86 -5.80 -13.11
N ASP A 269 27.11 -5.82 -12.66
CA ASP A 269 27.82 -7.05 -12.30
C ASP A 269 27.18 -7.74 -11.10
N ILE A 270 26.82 -6.97 -10.07
CA ILE A 270 26.09 -7.46 -8.88
C ILE A 270 24.77 -8.13 -9.30
N TYR A 271 24.02 -7.50 -10.19
CA TYR A 271 22.78 -8.06 -10.72
C TYR A 271 23.04 -9.39 -11.46
N GLN A 272 24.01 -9.44 -12.37
CA GLN A 272 24.30 -10.63 -13.18
C GLN A 272 24.83 -11.81 -12.36
N MET A 273 25.69 -11.51 -11.37
CA MET A 273 26.33 -12.51 -10.49
C MET A 273 25.30 -13.27 -9.66
N PHE A 274 24.18 -12.63 -9.30
CA PHE A 274 23.04 -13.26 -8.60
C PHE A 274 23.48 -14.08 -7.37
N THR A 275 24.43 -13.54 -6.61
CA THR A 275 25.02 -14.17 -5.43
C THR A 275 24.75 -13.30 -4.21
N GLU A 276 24.36 -13.93 -3.10
CA GLU A 276 24.04 -13.21 -1.86
C GLU A 276 25.27 -12.56 -1.24
N GLY A 277 25.05 -11.43 -0.59
CA GLY A 277 26.10 -10.65 0.07
C GLY A 277 25.54 -9.60 1.01
N GLU A 278 26.36 -8.60 1.33
CA GLU A 278 25.94 -7.45 2.14
C GLU A 278 24.93 -6.59 1.37
N GLN A 279 25.22 -6.27 0.11
CA GLN A 279 24.37 -5.44 -0.75
C GLN A 279 23.33 -6.24 -1.55
N VAL A 280 23.33 -7.57 -1.43
CA VAL A 280 22.43 -8.45 -2.21
C VAL A 280 21.75 -9.46 -1.30
N LYS A 281 20.42 -9.53 -1.37
CA LYS A 281 19.63 -10.60 -0.76
C LYS A 281 18.79 -11.29 -1.83
N VAL A 282 18.67 -12.62 -1.76
CA VAL A 282 17.85 -13.38 -2.69
C VAL A 282 16.82 -14.17 -1.91
N PHE A 283 15.55 -13.81 -2.10
CA PHE A 283 14.45 -14.41 -1.36
C PHE A 283 13.55 -15.24 -2.27
N PRO A 284 12.94 -16.34 -1.77
CA PRO A 284 11.80 -16.94 -2.45
C PRO A 284 10.66 -15.93 -2.54
N THR A 285 9.80 -16.02 -3.57
CA THR A 285 8.66 -15.10 -3.75
C THR A 285 7.71 -15.09 -2.55
N THR A 286 7.61 -16.21 -1.84
CA THR A 286 6.77 -16.37 -0.64
C THR A 286 7.32 -15.69 0.62
N GLU A 287 8.58 -15.26 0.65
CA GLU A 287 9.16 -14.54 1.80
C GLU A 287 8.39 -13.26 2.12
N PHE A 288 7.85 -12.63 1.08
CA PHE A 288 7.11 -11.38 1.17
C PHE A 288 5.66 -11.56 1.58
N ALA A 289 5.19 -12.80 1.68
CA ALA A 289 3.82 -13.11 2.06
C ALA A 289 3.65 -13.12 3.58
N TYR A 290 2.47 -12.72 4.03
CA TYR A 290 2.01 -12.90 5.40
C TYR A 290 0.50 -13.15 5.40
N ARG A 291 0.00 -13.66 6.52
CA ARG A 291 -1.42 -13.83 6.77
C ARG A 291 -1.84 -12.91 7.90
N GLN A 292 -2.63 -11.90 7.54
CA GLN A 292 -3.20 -10.97 8.50
C GLN A 292 -4.45 -11.57 9.14
N ILE A 293 -4.41 -11.75 10.45
CA ILE A 293 -5.55 -12.19 11.25
C ILE A 293 -6.15 -11.01 11.99
N MET A 294 -7.47 -11.02 12.14
CA MET A 294 -8.17 -10.03 12.96
C MET A 294 -8.28 -10.58 14.38
N VAL A 295 -7.74 -9.83 15.33
CA VAL A 295 -7.75 -10.15 16.75
C VAL A 295 -8.84 -9.33 17.42
N GLU A 296 -9.76 -10.01 18.09
CA GLU A 296 -10.86 -9.40 18.81
C GLU A 296 -10.59 -9.50 20.31
N ARG A 297 -11.06 -8.50 21.05
CA ARG A 297 -11.03 -8.47 22.52
C ARG A 297 -12.45 -8.29 23.05
N PRO A 298 -12.76 -8.78 24.27
CA PRO A 298 -14.12 -8.72 24.77
C PRO A 298 -14.50 -7.30 25.16
N LEU A 299 -15.71 -6.88 24.78
CA LEU A 299 -16.34 -5.67 25.26
C LEU A 299 -16.61 -5.78 26.75
N ARG A 300 -16.15 -4.78 27.50
CA ARG A 300 -16.43 -4.63 28.93
C ARG A 300 -16.96 -3.26 29.21
N LEU A 301 -18.12 -3.23 29.84
CA LEU A 301 -18.85 -2.01 30.13
C LEU A 301 -19.23 -2.00 31.59
N ASN A 302 -19.04 -0.86 32.25
CA ASN A 302 -19.75 -0.55 33.47
C ASN A 302 -21.00 0.28 33.15
N PHE A 303 -21.97 0.25 34.04
CA PHE A 303 -23.26 0.90 33.88
C PHE A 303 -23.57 1.70 35.14
N GLN A 304 -24.04 2.93 34.96
CA GLN A 304 -24.36 3.81 36.06
C GLN A 304 -25.43 4.79 35.66
N ILE A 305 -26.33 5.09 36.59
CA ILE A 305 -27.38 6.10 36.43
C ILE A 305 -26.92 7.35 37.19
N ASN A 306 -26.07 8.14 36.54
CA ASN A 306 -25.57 9.40 37.10
C ASN A 306 -25.96 10.59 36.20
N VAL A 307 -25.78 11.80 36.72
CA VAL A 307 -26.18 13.04 36.04
C VAL A 307 -25.53 13.18 34.66
N GLU A 308 -24.26 12.80 34.52
CA GLU A 308 -23.51 12.92 33.27
C GLU A 308 -24.01 11.95 32.20
N ARG A 309 -24.21 10.68 32.55
CA ARG A 309 -24.68 9.65 31.59
C ARG A 309 -26.14 9.86 31.20
N ILE A 310 -26.97 10.35 32.13
CA ILE A 310 -28.34 10.78 31.81
C ILE A 310 -28.32 11.98 30.85
N ALA A 311 -27.36 12.90 31.00
CA ALA A 311 -27.22 14.01 30.05
C ALA A 311 -26.91 13.50 28.64
N ARG A 312 -25.99 12.52 28.49
CA ARG A 312 -25.74 11.87 27.19
C ARG A 312 -26.99 11.25 26.59
N LEU A 313 -27.78 10.54 27.40
CA LEU A 313 -29.07 9.97 26.97
C LEU A 313 -30.03 11.05 26.45
N LYS A 314 -30.11 12.21 27.13
CA LYS A 314 -30.97 13.33 26.70
C LYS A 314 -30.53 13.93 25.36
N GLU A 315 -29.23 13.92 25.07
CA GLU A 315 -28.65 14.47 23.84
C GLU A 315 -28.64 13.47 22.67
N HIS A 316 -28.72 12.16 22.94
CA HIS A 316 -28.70 11.14 21.91
C HIS A 316 -29.85 11.34 20.91
N LYS A 317 -29.54 11.41 19.62
CA LYS A 317 -30.46 11.77 18.53
C LYS A 317 -31.82 11.05 18.58
N THR A 318 -31.83 9.73 18.83
CA THR A 318 -33.06 8.94 18.90
C THR A 318 -33.91 9.26 20.12
N PHE A 319 -33.28 9.68 21.22
CA PHE A 319 -33.98 10.08 22.43
C PHE A 319 -34.39 11.55 22.36
N ALA A 320 -33.56 12.43 21.81
CA ALA A 320 -33.76 13.88 21.78
C ALA A 320 -34.87 14.36 20.82
N ASP A 321 -35.19 13.58 19.77
CA ASP A 321 -36.19 13.96 18.76
C ASP A 321 -37.57 14.18 19.40
N ASP A 322 -38.12 15.40 19.35
CA ASP A 322 -39.41 15.72 19.96
C ASP A 322 -40.61 15.24 19.13
N ALA A 323 -40.40 14.86 17.86
CA ALA A 323 -41.48 14.52 16.93
C ALA A 323 -41.08 13.45 15.89
N PRO A 324 -40.72 12.22 16.32
CA PRO A 324 -40.18 11.19 15.44
C PRO A 324 -41.21 10.55 14.50
N SER A 325 -42.52 10.78 14.71
CA SER A 325 -43.56 10.18 13.86
C SER A 325 -43.50 10.73 12.44
N LYS A 326 -43.50 9.81 11.46
CA LYS A 326 -43.60 10.13 10.03
C LYS A 326 -45.04 10.30 9.54
N LYS A 327 -46.04 10.09 10.42
CA LYS A 327 -47.46 10.19 10.08
C LYS A 327 -47.92 11.65 10.07
N LYS A 328 -48.86 11.98 9.18
CA LYS A 328 -49.45 13.32 9.10
C LYS A 328 -50.79 13.37 9.86
N GLY A 329 -51.20 14.58 10.24
CA GLY A 329 -52.48 14.83 10.90
C GLY A 329 -52.54 14.32 12.35
N GLU A 330 -53.75 14.11 12.85
CA GLU A 330 -54.03 13.75 14.26
C GLU A 330 -53.26 12.50 14.73
N ALA A 331 -53.07 11.52 13.84
CA ALA A 331 -52.33 10.30 14.16
C ALA A 331 -50.85 10.57 14.48
N GLY A 332 -50.19 11.46 13.73
CA GLY A 332 -48.79 11.83 13.98
C GLY A 332 -48.64 12.68 15.24
N ILE A 333 -49.58 13.60 15.49
CA ILE A 333 -49.60 14.42 16.71
C ILE A 333 -49.73 13.52 17.94
N LYS A 334 -50.65 12.56 17.91
CA LYS A 334 -50.87 11.62 19.01
C LYS A 334 -49.64 10.76 19.29
N GLU A 335 -49.01 10.19 18.25
CA GLU A 335 -47.79 9.39 18.42
C GLU A 335 -46.64 10.22 19.02
N ASN A 336 -46.47 11.48 18.60
CA ASN A 336 -45.43 12.35 19.15
C ASN A 336 -45.70 12.74 20.61
N GLN A 337 -46.98 12.94 21.00
CA GLN A 337 -47.35 13.17 22.39
C GLN A 337 -47.10 11.94 23.26
N GLU A 338 -47.46 10.74 22.79
CA GLU A 338 -47.19 9.46 23.48
C GLU A 338 -45.68 9.24 23.64
N TRP A 339 -44.89 9.58 22.62
CA TRP A 339 -43.44 9.53 22.65
C TRP A 339 -42.83 10.50 23.68
N GLN A 340 -43.27 11.77 23.70
CA GLN A 340 -42.81 12.75 24.69
C GLN A 340 -43.16 12.31 26.12
N ALA A 341 -44.37 11.80 26.33
CA ALA A 341 -44.80 11.28 27.63
C ALA A 341 -43.93 10.08 28.06
N LEU A 342 -43.59 9.19 27.13
CA LEU A 342 -42.71 8.05 27.39
C LEU A 342 -41.30 8.50 27.79
N ARG A 343 -40.70 9.46 27.08
CA ARG A 343 -39.36 10.01 27.41
C ARG A 343 -39.32 10.62 28.80
N ILE A 344 -40.30 11.46 29.13
CA ILE A 344 -40.41 12.10 30.44
C ILE A 344 -40.55 11.04 31.53
N ALA A 345 -41.38 10.02 31.30
CA ALA A 345 -41.54 8.93 32.26
C ALA A 345 -40.24 8.15 32.46
N ILE A 346 -39.52 7.81 31.38
CA ILE A 346 -38.21 7.13 31.46
C ILE A 346 -37.22 7.94 32.31
N LEU A 347 -37.05 9.23 32.00
CA LEU A 347 -36.11 10.09 32.74
C LEU A 347 -36.48 10.17 34.23
N ARG A 348 -37.77 10.31 34.55
CA ARG A 348 -38.23 10.31 35.95
C ARG A 348 -37.90 9.00 36.67
N GLU A 349 -38.10 7.86 36.00
CA GLU A 349 -37.80 6.57 36.62
C GLU A 349 -36.29 6.33 36.78
N LEU A 350 -35.47 6.82 35.84
CA LEU A 350 -34.01 6.79 35.94
C LEU A 350 -33.50 7.71 37.06
N ASP A 351 -33.98 8.96 37.14
CA ASP A 351 -33.61 9.93 38.18
C ASP A 351 -33.99 9.45 39.61
N ALA A 352 -34.89 8.46 39.72
CA ALA A 352 -35.31 7.88 40.99
C ALA A 352 -34.47 6.67 41.43
N LEU A 353 -33.58 6.18 40.58
CA LEU A 353 -32.60 5.14 40.92
C LEU A 353 -31.35 5.78 41.53
N ASP A 354 -30.62 5.01 42.32
CA ASP A 354 -29.35 5.42 42.90
C ASP A 354 -28.22 5.35 41.86
N ASP A 355 -27.12 6.02 42.16
CA ASP A 355 -25.93 6.07 41.31
C ASP A 355 -25.02 4.85 41.47
N THR A 356 -25.59 3.69 41.84
CA THR A 356 -24.83 2.45 41.99
C THR A 356 -24.15 2.08 40.68
N LEU A 357 -22.85 1.77 40.74
CA LEU A 357 -22.06 1.31 39.61
C LEU A 357 -22.21 -0.20 39.45
N PHE A 358 -22.65 -0.62 38.27
CA PHE A 358 -22.78 -2.02 37.90
C PHE A 358 -21.69 -2.40 36.92
N THR A 359 -20.92 -3.45 37.22
CA THR A 359 -19.92 -4.03 36.31
C THR A 359 -20.46 -5.20 35.49
N ASN A 360 -21.68 -5.66 35.79
CA ASN A 360 -22.35 -6.74 35.08
C ASN A 360 -23.57 -6.23 34.32
N ARG A 361 -23.60 -6.45 33.01
CA ARG A 361 -24.66 -5.94 32.13
C ARG A 361 -26.02 -6.55 32.42
N GLU A 362 -26.09 -7.85 32.69
CA GLU A 362 -27.36 -8.56 32.93
C GLU A 362 -27.98 -8.10 34.25
N ALA A 363 -27.17 -7.91 35.29
CA ALA A 363 -27.60 -7.32 36.56
C ALA A 363 -28.18 -5.91 36.36
N PHE A 364 -27.52 -5.07 35.57
CA PHE A 364 -28.02 -3.72 35.28
C PHE A 364 -29.32 -3.74 34.45
N ILE A 365 -29.40 -4.59 33.43
CA ILE A 365 -30.63 -4.77 32.63
C ILE A 365 -31.80 -5.19 33.54
N GLN A 366 -31.58 -6.13 34.46
CA GLN A 366 -32.62 -6.57 35.38
C GLN A 366 -33.15 -5.41 36.25
N VAL A 367 -32.26 -4.55 36.77
CA VAL A 367 -32.66 -3.36 37.54
C VAL A 367 -33.54 -2.42 36.72
N LEU A 368 -33.17 -2.15 35.46
CA LEU A 368 -33.96 -1.32 34.55
C LEU A 368 -35.31 -1.97 34.20
N GLU A 369 -35.32 -3.27 33.91
CA GLU A 369 -36.54 -3.99 33.56
C GLU A 369 -37.53 -4.04 34.74
N ASP A 370 -37.05 -4.33 35.95
CA ASP A 370 -37.87 -4.32 37.16
C ASP A 370 -38.45 -2.93 37.42
N ARG A 371 -37.64 -1.88 37.26
CA ARG A 371 -38.10 -0.50 37.46
C ARG A 371 -39.16 -0.10 36.44
N PHE A 372 -38.91 -0.35 35.16
CA PHE A 372 -39.87 -0.02 34.11
C PHE A 372 -41.14 -0.87 34.19
N ALA A 373 -41.05 -2.13 34.61
CA ALA A 373 -42.21 -2.98 34.85
C ALA A 373 -43.07 -2.47 36.02
N GLN A 374 -42.45 -2.06 37.13
CA GLN A 374 -43.15 -1.44 38.27
C GLN A 374 -43.88 -0.15 37.85
N ALA A 375 -43.25 0.66 36.99
CA ALA A 375 -43.84 1.86 36.42
C ALA A 375 -44.83 1.60 35.26
N LYS A 376 -45.01 0.33 34.87
CA LYS A 376 -45.84 -0.12 33.72
C LYS A 376 -45.43 0.53 32.39
N LEU A 377 -44.16 0.85 32.23
CA LEU A 377 -43.59 1.42 31.01
C LEU A 377 -43.17 0.31 30.04
N LYS A 378 -43.64 0.39 28.80
CA LYS A 378 -43.21 -0.50 27.72
C LYS A 378 -42.15 0.21 26.89
N ILE A 379 -40.90 -0.23 27.02
CA ILE A 379 -39.77 0.35 26.31
C ILE A 379 -39.54 -0.42 24.99
N PRO A 380 -39.62 0.22 23.82
CA PRO A 380 -39.27 -0.43 22.56
C PRO A 380 -37.81 -0.87 22.53
N ALA A 381 -37.51 -2.02 21.91
CA ALA A 381 -36.15 -2.56 21.84
C ALA A 381 -35.09 -1.58 21.28
N PRO A 382 -35.38 -0.75 20.25
CA PRO A 382 -34.42 0.27 19.80
C PRO A 382 -34.07 1.30 20.89
N LEU A 383 -35.05 1.65 21.73
CA LEU A 383 -34.87 2.60 22.82
C LEU A 383 -34.13 1.97 24.00
N GLN A 384 -34.39 0.69 24.31
CA GLN A 384 -33.62 -0.06 25.31
C GLN A 384 -32.13 -0.07 24.97
N LYS A 385 -31.78 -0.28 23.70
CA LYS A 385 -30.38 -0.25 23.24
C LYS A 385 -29.73 1.12 23.46
N VAL A 386 -30.46 2.21 23.17
CA VAL A 386 -29.99 3.58 23.39
C VAL A 386 -29.81 3.87 24.88
N ILE A 387 -30.78 3.52 25.72
CA ILE A 387 -30.65 3.70 27.17
C ILE A 387 -29.43 2.94 27.69
N LEU A 388 -29.25 1.70 27.27
CA LEU A 388 -28.13 0.88 27.70
C LEU A 388 -26.78 1.44 27.20
N SER A 389 -26.69 1.90 25.95
CA SER A 389 -25.45 2.47 25.41
C SER A 389 -25.05 3.75 26.12
N GLU A 390 -25.99 4.69 26.28
CA GLU A 390 -25.70 6.02 26.85
C GLU A 390 -25.40 5.97 28.35
N LEU A 391 -25.94 4.97 29.07
CA LEU A 391 -25.67 4.73 30.49
C LEU A 391 -24.43 3.85 30.75
N SER A 392 -23.74 3.42 29.69
CA SER A 392 -22.54 2.59 29.79
C SER A 392 -21.25 3.35 29.49
N GLU A 393 -20.15 2.88 30.05
CA GLU A 393 -18.78 3.28 29.67
C GLU A 393 -17.87 2.07 29.65
N ARG A 394 -16.81 2.12 28.84
CA ARG A 394 -15.79 1.08 28.81
C ARG A 394 -15.03 1.01 30.12
N ASP A 395 -14.85 -0.21 30.61
CA ASP A 395 -14.17 -0.49 31.86
C ASP A 395 -13.50 -1.86 31.80
N GLU A 396 -12.17 -1.89 31.76
CA GLU A 396 -11.41 -3.14 31.68
C GLU A 396 -11.60 -4.05 32.90
N THR A 397 -12.07 -3.50 34.03
CA THR A 397 -12.34 -4.25 35.26
C THR A 397 -13.74 -4.84 35.32
N ALA A 398 -14.62 -4.48 34.37
CA ALA A 398 -15.99 -4.97 34.32
C ALA A 398 -16.09 -6.39 33.75
N ASP A 399 -17.26 -7.01 33.92
CA ASP A 399 -17.54 -8.33 33.37
C ASP A 399 -17.61 -8.27 31.83
N ILE A 400 -17.33 -9.39 31.18
CA ILE A 400 -17.45 -9.51 29.72
C ILE A 400 -18.92 -9.40 29.32
N CYS A 401 -19.21 -8.52 28.37
CA CYS A 401 -20.51 -8.48 27.70
C CYS A 401 -20.68 -9.70 26.79
N LEU A 402 -21.72 -10.52 27.03
CA LEU A 402 -22.01 -11.74 26.27
C LEU A 402 -23.22 -11.59 25.34
N ASP A 403 -23.09 -11.99 24.08
CA ASP A 403 -24.20 -12.01 23.14
C ASP A 403 -25.32 -12.96 23.58
N LYS A 404 -26.43 -12.98 22.84
CA LYS A 404 -27.58 -13.88 23.10
C LYS A 404 -27.25 -15.38 23.06
N HIS A 405 -26.07 -15.77 22.58
CA HIS A 405 -25.58 -17.15 22.54
C HIS A 405 -24.57 -17.45 23.65
N GLY A 406 -24.25 -16.48 24.51
CA GLY A 406 -23.27 -16.62 25.59
C GLY A 406 -21.82 -16.44 25.12
N HIS A 407 -21.59 -15.91 23.91
CA HIS A 407 -20.25 -15.63 23.41
C HIS A 407 -19.83 -14.19 23.74
N PRO A 408 -18.54 -13.94 24.02
CA PRO A 408 -18.02 -12.58 24.17
C PRO A 408 -18.34 -11.68 22.98
N GLU A 409 -18.90 -10.51 23.24
CA GLU A 409 -19.07 -9.47 22.22
C GLU A 409 -17.72 -8.78 21.96
N PRO A 410 -17.35 -8.50 20.69
CA PRO A 410 -16.11 -7.81 20.39
C PRO A 410 -16.17 -6.32 20.71
N ASP A 411 -15.10 -5.78 21.30
CA ASP A 411 -14.91 -4.34 21.42
C ASP A 411 -14.24 -3.80 20.14
N SER A 412 -15.00 -3.00 19.38
CA SER A 412 -14.49 -2.39 18.15
C SER A 412 -13.33 -1.41 18.35
N GLU A 413 -13.13 -0.86 19.56
CA GLU A 413 -12.01 0.05 19.86
C GLU A 413 -10.73 -0.68 20.26
N LEU A 414 -10.83 -1.95 20.67
CA LEU A 414 -9.69 -2.78 21.05
C LEU A 414 -9.38 -3.86 20.00
N ARG A 415 -10.12 -3.86 18.89
CA ARG A 415 -9.85 -4.72 17.73
C ARG A 415 -8.52 -4.33 17.10
N ASP A 416 -7.73 -5.35 16.79
CA ASP A 416 -6.44 -5.18 16.14
C ASP A 416 -6.23 -6.24 15.04
N THR A 417 -5.11 -6.14 14.34
CA THR A 417 -4.67 -7.11 13.34
C THR A 417 -3.25 -7.56 13.60
N GLU A 418 -2.99 -8.84 13.37
CA GLU A 418 -1.66 -9.43 13.51
C GLU A 418 -1.21 -10.07 12.21
N ASN A 419 0.04 -9.81 11.82
CA ASN A 419 0.62 -10.34 10.59
C ASN A 419 1.44 -11.61 10.89
N VAL A 420 0.84 -12.76 10.64
CA VAL A 420 1.50 -14.07 10.79
C VAL A 420 2.40 -14.31 9.58
N PRO A 421 3.72 -14.55 9.76
CA PRO A 421 4.61 -14.85 8.64
C PRO A 421 4.14 -16.06 7.83
N TRP A 422 4.36 -16.04 6.51
CA TRP A 422 3.90 -17.11 5.64
C TRP A 422 4.46 -18.48 6.04
N GLY A 423 3.60 -19.51 5.98
CA GLY A 423 3.94 -20.88 6.34
C GLY A 423 3.92 -21.19 7.84
N GLN A 424 3.69 -20.21 8.71
CA GLN A 424 3.48 -20.47 10.14
C GLN A 424 2.02 -20.82 10.45
N ASP A 425 1.83 -21.66 11.46
CA ASP A 425 0.50 -21.99 11.97
C ASP A 425 -0.08 -20.81 12.77
N ILE A 426 -1.28 -20.38 12.38
CA ILE A 426 -1.97 -19.22 12.95
C ILE A 426 -2.21 -19.38 14.45
N CYS A 427 -2.71 -20.55 14.87
CA CYS A 427 -3.07 -20.79 16.27
C CYS A 427 -1.81 -20.79 17.14
N ARG A 428 -0.75 -21.44 16.67
CA ARG A 428 0.53 -21.46 17.37
C ARG A 428 1.16 -20.08 17.48
N TYR A 429 1.09 -19.27 16.42
CA TYR A 429 1.57 -17.89 16.46
C TYR A 429 0.78 -17.08 17.49
N PHE A 430 -0.55 -17.17 17.45
CA PHE A 430 -1.45 -16.44 18.34
C PHE A 430 -1.23 -16.78 19.82
N GLU A 431 -1.07 -18.08 20.15
CA GLU A 431 -0.77 -18.53 21.51
C GLU A 431 0.60 -18.05 22.03
N LYS A 432 1.56 -17.84 21.12
CA LYS A 432 2.93 -17.45 21.48
C LYS A 432 3.11 -15.93 21.57
N GLU A 433 2.56 -15.19 20.62
CA GLU A 433 2.86 -13.77 20.44
C GLU A 433 1.72 -12.86 20.94
N VAL A 434 0.47 -13.35 21.03
CA VAL A 434 -0.69 -12.53 21.43
C VAL A 434 -1.20 -12.88 22.82
N LYS A 435 -1.53 -14.15 23.06
CA LYS A 435 -2.12 -14.63 24.33
C LYS A 435 -1.36 -14.26 25.60
N PRO A 436 -0.01 -14.21 25.63
CA PRO A 436 0.72 -13.81 26.83
C PRO A 436 0.48 -12.36 27.25
N TYR A 437 0.13 -11.48 26.31
CA TYR A 437 -0.13 -10.07 26.56
C TYR A 437 -1.63 -9.78 26.68
N VAL A 438 -2.47 -10.52 25.95
CA VAL A 438 -3.93 -10.36 25.93
C VAL A 438 -4.63 -11.73 26.06
N PRO A 439 -4.76 -12.27 27.29
CA PRO A 439 -5.22 -13.66 27.50
C PRO A 439 -6.65 -13.94 27.03
N ASP A 440 -7.52 -12.94 27.03
CA ASP A 440 -8.93 -13.03 26.68
C ASP A 440 -9.23 -12.71 25.21
N ALA A 441 -8.20 -12.42 24.41
CA ALA A 441 -8.35 -12.22 22.97
C ALA A 441 -8.71 -13.52 22.23
N TRP A 442 -9.36 -13.39 21.07
CA TRP A 442 -9.60 -14.49 20.14
C TRP A 442 -9.44 -14.05 18.69
N ILE A 443 -9.30 -15.02 17.79
CA ILE A 443 -9.18 -14.78 16.35
C ILE A 443 -10.58 -14.71 15.74
N ASN A 444 -10.84 -13.68 14.94
CA ASN A 444 -12.07 -13.62 14.16
C ASN A 444 -12.02 -14.56 12.95
N GLU A 445 -12.53 -15.78 13.12
CA GLU A 445 -12.56 -16.82 12.07
C GLU A 445 -13.54 -16.55 10.90
N SER A 446 -14.37 -15.52 11.01
CA SER A 446 -15.28 -15.12 9.92
C SER A 446 -14.55 -14.41 8.78
N ILE A 447 -13.40 -13.78 9.08
CA ILE A 447 -12.54 -13.15 8.08
C ILE A 447 -11.68 -14.22 7.42
N ARG A 448 -11.85 -14.42 6.12
CA ARG A 448 -11.18 -15.46 5.33
C ARG A 448 -10.62 -14.91 4.03
N ASP A 449 -9.52 -15.49 3.56
CA ASP A 449 -8.93 -15.12 2.28
C ASP A 449 -9.85 -15.54 1.13
N HIS A 450 -9.95 -14.69 0.13
CA HIS A 450 -10.88 -14.93 -0.97
C HIS A 450 -10.37 -15.97 -1.99
N LYS A 451 -9.06 -16.26 -2.01
CA LYS A 451 -8.48 -17.25 -2.93
C LYS A 451 -8.43 -18.64 -2.30
N ASP A 452 -8.01 -18.75 -1.03
CA ASP A 452 -7.83 -20.06 -0.36
C ASP A 452 -8.88 -20.42 0.70
N GLY A 453 -9.73 -19.48 1.11
CA GLY A 453 -10.81 -19.72 2.09
C GLY A 453 -10.34 -19.93 3.55
N GLN A 454 -9.04 -19.83 3.84
CA GLN A 454 -8.50 -19.98 5.18
C GLN A 454 -8.68 -18.69 5.99
N VAL A 455 -8.66 -18.80 7.33
CA VAL A 455 -8.83 -17.67 8.26
C VAL A 455 -7.76 -16.60 8.03
N GLY A 456 -8.13 -15.34 8.15
CA GLY A 456 -7.27 -14.19 7.84
C GLY A 456 -7.16 -13.89 6.35
N ARG A 457 -6.58 -12.75 6.01
CA ARG A 457 -6.31 -12.32 4.62
C ARG A 457 -4.84 -12.52 4.29
N VAL A 458 -4.52 -12.94 3.07
CA VAL A 458 -3.12 -13.00 2.62
C VAL A 458 -2.72 -11.63 2.12
N GLY A 459 -1.62 -11.11 2.66
CA GLY A 459 -1.00 -9.87 2.22
C GLY A 459 0.42 -10.12 1.73
N TYR A 460 0.91 -9.19 0.92
CA TYR A 460 2.32 -9.17 0.51
C TYR A 460 2.93 -7.82 0.84
N GLU A 461 4.15 -7.83 1.38
CA GLU A 461 4.96 -6.64 1.68
C GLU A 461 6.43 -6.94 1.38
N ILE A 462 7.14 -5.98 0.81
CA ILE A 462 8.58 -6.04 0.55
C ILE A 462 9.28 -5.04 1.48
N PRO A 463 9.59 -5.41 2.73
CA PRO A 463 10.21 -4.51 3.70
C PRO A 463 11.70 -4.35 3.40
N PHE A 464 12.01 -3.73 2.26
CA PHE A 464 13.34 -3.65 1.67
C PHE A 464 14.39 -3.18 2.69
N THR A 465 14.13 -2.05 3.37
CA THR A 465 15.06 -1.46 4.34
C THR A 465 15.36 -2.41 5.50
N ARG A 466 14.41 -3.24 5.93
CA ARG A 466 14.58 -4.20 7.03
C ARG A 466 15.60 -5.28 6.70
N TYR A 467 15.65 -5.73 5.44
CA TYR A 467 16.60 -6.77 5.01
C TYR A 467 18.06 -6.30 4.91
N PHE A 468 18.28 -4.98 4.80
CA PHE A 468 19.61 -4.36 4.75
C PHE A 468 19.91 -3.55 6.01
N TYR A 469 19.09 -3.65 7.04
CA TYR A 469 19.34 -2.97 8.31
C TYR A 469 20.40 -3.75 9.09
N THR A 470 21.55 -3.09 9.31
CA THR A 470 22.57 -3.57 10.24
C THR A 470 22.40 -2.81 11.55
N TYR A 471 22.12 -3.54 12.64
CA TYR A 471 22.05 -2.93 13.97
C TYR A 471 23.40 -2.31 14.33
N VAL A 472 23.38 -1.01 14.61
CA VAL A 472 24.53 -0.30 15.16
C VAL A 472 24.26 -0.09 16.64
N PRO A 473 24.98 -0.79 17.55
CA PRO A 473 24.81 -0.54 18.97
C PRO A 473 25.14 0.92 19.28
N PRO A 474 24.45 1.55 20.24
CA PRO A 474 24.84 2.86 20.72
C PRO A 474 26.30 2.83 21.19
N ARG A 475 27.01 3.94 20.99
CA ARG A 475 28.39 4.06 21.47
C ARG A 475 28.42 3.88 22.99
N PRO A 476 29.45 3.21 23.56
CA PRO A 476 29.62 3.11 25.01
C PRO A 476 29.63 4.48 25.67
N LEU A 477 29.12 4.57 26.89
CA LEU A 477 28.97 5.83 27.63
C LEU A 477 30.33 6.52 27.81
N GLU A 478 31.37 5.73 28.05
CA GLU A 478 32.75 6.18 28.29
C GLU A 478 33.34 6.89 27.05
N SER A 479 32.94 6.47 25.84
CA SER A 479 33.38 7.15 24.61
C SER A 479 32.67 8.49 24.42
N ILE A 480 31.43 8.61 24.91
CA ILE A 480 30.66 9.86 24.85
C ILE A 480 31.26 10.85 25.86
N GLU A 481 31.59 10.39 27.06
CA GLU A 481 32.25 11.19 28.10
C GLU A 481 33.61 11.72 27.62
N SER A 482 34.45 10.87 27.03
CA SER A 482 35.75 11.29 26.48
C SER A 482 35.62 12.32 25.37
N ASP A 483 34.63 12.20 24.48
CA ASP A 483 34.37 13.19 23.42
C ASP A 483 33.93 14.54 24.02
N ILE A 484 33.07 14.52 25.06
CA ILE A 484 32.63 15.72 25.76
C ILE A 484 33.81 16.41 26.43
N GLU A 485 34.64 15.67 27.16
CA GLU A 485 35.84 16.21 27.80
C GLU A 485 36.81 16.81 26.77
N GLN A 486 36.96 16.18 25.59
CA GLN A 486 37.79 16.73 24.53
C GLN A 486 37.23 18.07 24.01
N VAL A 487 35.93 18.14 23.72
CA VAL A 487 35.29 19.37 23.26
C VAL A 487 35.32 20.47 24.32
N GLU A 488 35.14 20.13 25.59
CA GLU A 488 35.29 21.06 26.71
C GLU A 488 36.71 21.62 26.81
N ASN A 489 37.73 20.78 26.65
CA ASN A 489 39.12 21.21 26.65
C ASN A 489 39.44 22.11 25.44
N GLU A 490 38.96 21.77 24.24
CA GLU A 490 39.10 22.63 23.05
C GLU A 490 38.43 24.00 23.25
N LEU A 491 37.24 24.03 23.88
CA LEU A 491 36.54 25.27 24.21
C LEU A 491 37.32 26.10 25.24
N LEU A 492 37.89 25.46 26.27
CA LEU A 492 38.70 26.12 27.29
C LEU A 492 40.00 26.70 26.72
N GLU A 493 40.63 26.03 25.75
CA GLU A 493 41.80 26.57 25.03
C GLU A 493 41.42 27.79 24.19
N LEU A 494 40.31 27.74 23.45
CA LEU A 494 39.81 28.87 22.67
C LEU A 494 39.45 30.08 23.55
N LEU A 495 38.86 29.85 24.72
CA LEU A 495 38.53 30.90 25.69
C LEU A 495 39.76 31.51 26.36
N LYS A 496 40.85 30.75 26.54
CA LYS A 496 42.14 31.28 27.04
C LYS A 496 42.91 32.06 25.98
N ALA A 497 42.60 31.85 24.70
CA ALA A 497 43.21 32.55 23.58
C ALA A 497 42.50 33.88 23.21
N LEU A 498 41.36 34.17 23.85
CA LEU A 498 40.66 35.46 23.85
C LEU A 498 41.12 36.32 25.02
#